data_AF-A0A024WKU7-F1
#
_entry.id   AF-A0A024WKU7-F1
#
_cell.length_a   1.000
_cell.length_b   1.000
_cell.length_c   1.000
_cell.angle_alpha   90.00
_cell.angle_beta   90.00
_cell.angle_gamma   90.00
#
_symmetry.space_group_name_H-M   'P 1'
#
loop_
_entity.id
_entity.type
_entity.pdbx_description
1 polymer ?
#
loop_
_entity_poly.entity_id
_entity_poly.type
_entity_poly.pdbx_seq_one_letter_code
_entity_poly.pdbx_strand_id
1 'polypeptide(L)'
;MVASKKTKNVIKEIKKDNIKEADEHEKKEREKETSAWKVILYNDDIHNFTYVTDVIVKVVGQISKAKAHTITVEAHSTGQALILSTWKSKAEKYCQVICINGTIIQTLQKRFYKNY
;
A
#
# COMPACT_ATOMS: atom_id res chain seq x y z
N MET A 1 -14.41 -18.44 51.45
CA MET A 1 -14.24 -17.17 50.68
C MET A 1 -13.40 -17.30 49.38
N VAL A 2 -13.31 -18.47 48.74
CA VAL A 2 -12.35 -18.69 47.63
C VAL A 2 -12.98 -18.62 46.22
N ALA A 3 -14.29 -18.87 46.09
CA ALA A 3 -14.98 -18.94 44.80
C ALA A 3 -15.12 -17.60 44.05
N SER A 4 -15.30 -16.48 44.78
CA SER A 4 -15.58 -15.16 44.17
C SER A 4 -14.36 -14.52 43.48
N LYS A 5 -13.13 -14.84 43.91
CA LYS A 5 -11.90 -14.31 43.30
C LYS A 5 -11.60 -14.96 41.94
N LYS A 6 -11.90 -16.25 41.79
CA LYS A 6 -11.68 -17.00 40.54
C LYS A 6 -12.57 -16.48 39.41
N THR A 7 -13.86 -16.24 39.69
CA THR A 7 -14.81 -15.72 38.70
C THR A 7 -14.48 -14.30 38.25
N LYS A 8 -14.00 -13.44 39.15
CA LYS A 8 -13.59 -12.07 38.81
C LYS A 8 -12.35 -12.02 37.90
N ASN A 9 -11.45 -12.99 38.01
CA ASN A 9 -10.29 -13.09 37.14
C ASN A 9 -10.67 -13.55 35.73
N VAL A 10 -11.55 -14.55 35.63
CA VAL A 10 -12.07 -15.04 34.34
C VAL A 10 -12.81 -13.93 33.58
N ILE A 11 -13.66 -13.14 34.25
CA ILE A 11 -14.37 -12.01 33.62
C ILE A 11 -13.39 -10.93 33.14
N LYS A 12 -12.29 -10.70 33.87
CA LYS A 12 -11.25 -9.73 33.46
C LYS A 12 -10.49 -10.21 32.23
N GLU A 13 -10.19 -11.49 32.13
CA GLU A 13 -9.51 -12.06 30.96
C GLU A 13 -10.41 -12.05 29.73
N ILE A 14 -11.67 -12.47 29.83
CA ILE A 14 -12.66 -12.40 28.74
C ILE A 14 -12.82 -10.96 28.22
N LYS A 15 -12.92 -9.97 29.12
CA LYS A 15 -12.98 -8.55 28.71
C LYS A 15 -11.70 -8.10 28.00
N LYS A 16 -10.54 -8.53 28.47
CA LYS A 16 -9.25 -8.15 27.91
C LYS A 16 -9.05 -8.75 26.52
N ASP A 17 -9.53 -9.97 26.29
CA ASP A 17 -9.42 -10.64 25.01
C ASP A 17 -10.42 -10.07 23.98
N ASN A 18 -11.67 -9.77 24.37
CA ASN A 18 -12.61 -9.06 23.51
C ASN A 18 -12.11 -7.66 23.08
N ILE A 19 -11.40 -6.94 23.96
CA ILE A 19 -10.83 -5.62 23.64
C ILE A 19 -9.66 -5.75 22.64
N LYS A 20 -8.81 -6.78 22.77
CA LYS A 20 -7.72 -7.03 21.82
C LYS A 20 -8.24 -7.45 20.45
N GLU A 21 -9.26 -8.30 20.40
CA GLU A 21 -9.89 -8.75 19.15
C GLU A 21 -10.54 -7.59 18.40
N ALA A 22 -11.20 -6.66 19.12
CA ALA A 22 -11.76 -5.45 18.53
C ALA A 22 -10.69 -4.48 17.98
N ASP A 23 -9.58 -4.27 18.71
CA ASP A 23 -8.46 -3.43 18.26
C ASP A 23 -7.73 -4.03 17.05
N GLU A 24 -7.54 -5.35 17.02
CA GLU A 24 -6.99 -6.03 15.85
C GLU A 24 -7.91 -5.94 14.62
N HIS A 25 -9.23 -6.06 14.80
CA HIS A 25 -10.19 -5.94 13.72
C HIS A 25 -10.17 -4.52 13.13
N GLU A 26 -10.23 -3.49 13.97
CA GLU A 26 -10.12 -2.10 13.52
C GLU A 26 -8.78 -1.80 12.84
N LYS A 27 -7.67 -2.33 13.38
CA LYS A 27 -6.35 -2.18 12.76
C LYS A 27 -6.32 -2.81 11.35
N LYS A 28 -6.87 -4.01 11.19
CA LYS A 28 -6.99 -4.69 9.89
C LYS A 28 -7.86 -3.90 8.91
N GLU A 29 -8.96 -3.31 9.36
CA GLU A 29 -9.80 -2.44 8.53
C GLU A 29 -9.07 -1.16 8.09
N ARG A 30 -8.35 -0.49 9.00
CA ARG A 30 -7.51 0.67 8.67
C ARG A 30 -6.38 0.33 7.70
N GLU A 31 -5.76 -0.84 7.85
CA GLU A 31 -4.73 -1.34 6.94
C GLU A 31 -5.28 -1.68 5.55
N LYS A 32 -6.50 -2.22 5.47
CA LYS A 32 -7.21 -2.47 4.20
C LYS A 32 -7.53 -1.15 3.49
N GLU A 33 -8.04 -0.15 4.19
CA GLU A 33 -8.27 1.19 3.61
C GLU A 33 -6.96 1.84 3.15
N THR A 34 -5.91 1.70 3.94
CA THR A 34 -4.58 2.25 3.67
C THR A 34 -3.88 1.55 2.51
N SER A 35 -4.22 0.31 2.19
CA SER A 35 -3.60 -0.46 1.10
C SER A 35 -4.48 -0.59 -0.15
N ALA A 36 -5.64 0.09 -0.18
CA ALA A 36 -6.64 -0.10 -1.22
C ALA A 36 -6.22 0.45 -2.59
N TRP A 37 -5.29 1.42 -2.65
CA TRP A 37 -4.93 2.11 -3.88
C TRP A 37 -3.50 1.80 -4.30
N LYS A 38 -3.37 1.34 -5.54
CA LYS A 38 -2.10 0.99 -6.16
C LYS A 38 -1.68 2.06 -7.16
N VAL A 39 -0.40 2.42 -7.11
CA VAL A 39 0.25 3.25 -8.12
C VAL A 39 1.03 2.31 -9.04
N ILE A 40 0.64 2.25 -10.31
CA ILE A 40 1.17 1.30 -11.29
C ILE A 40 1.95 2.07 -12.36
N LEU A 41 3.16 1.63 -12.65
CA LEU A 41 3.95 2.06 -13.80
C LEU A 41 3.52 1.25 -15.01
N TYR A 42 3.24 1.90 -16.13
CA TYR A 42 3.04 1.22 -17.41
C TYR A 42 4.27 1.41 -18.28
N ASN A 43 4.61 0.39 -19.08
CA ASN A 43 5.67 0.53 -20.07
C ASN A 43 5.25 1.49 -21.18
N ASP A 44 6.22 2.23 -21.72
CA ASP A 44 6.07 3.07 -22.89
C ASP A 44 7.29 2.92 -23.81
N ASP A 45 7.13 3.32 -25.07
CA ASP A 45 8.18 3.20 -26.10
C ASP A 45 9.03 4.48 -26.27
N ILE A 46 8.79 5.50 -25.43
CA ILE A 46 9.34 6.86 -25.58
C ILE A 46 10.48 7.11 -24.58
N HIS A 47 10.34 6.64 -23.34
CA HIS A 47 11.24 6.93 -22.24
C HIS A 47 12.27 5.82 -22.02
N ASN A 48 13.51 6.22 -21.71
CA ASN A 48 14.55 5.29 -21.33
C ASN A 48 14.46 4.88 -19.85
N PHE A 49 15.05 3.73 -19.52
CA PHE A 49 15.05 3.18 -18.16
C PHE A 49 15.59 4.14 -17.10
N THR A 50 16.66 4.88 -17.41
CA THR A 50 17.33 5.79 -16.47
C THR A 50 16.41 6.93 -16.07
N TYR A 51 15.75 7.55 -17.05
CA TYR A 51 14.81 8.63 -16.84
C TYR A 51 13.64 8.19 -15.94
N VAL A 52 13.00 7.07 -16.28
CA VAL A 52 11.87 6.53 -15.51
C VAL A 52 12.30 6.18 -14.08
N THR A 53 13.47 5.56 -13.93
CA THR A 53 14.04 5.23 -12.62
C THR A 53 14.26 6.48 -11.76
N ASP A 54 14.83 7.53 -12.33
CA ASP A 54 15.11 8.78 -11.60
C ASP A 54 13.81 9.51 -11.22
N VAL A 55 12.79 9.49 -12.07
CA VAL A 55 11.45 10.01 -11.74
C VAL A 55 10.84 9.24 -10.55
N ILE A 56 10.89 7.90 -10.55
CA ILE A 56 10.36 7.08 -9.44
C ILE A 56 11.07 7.43 -8.12
N VAL A 57 12.41 7.53 -8.14
CA VAL A 57 13.20 7.91 -6.95
C VAL A 57 12.82 9.29 -6.45
N LYS A 58 12.71 10.28 -7.36
CA LYS A 58 12.34 11.66 -7.02
C LYS A 58 10.95 11.76 -6.40
N VAL A 59 9.97 11.02 -6.93
CA VAL A 59 8.59 11.11 -6.46
C VAL A 59 8.36 10.34 -5.16
N VAL A 60 8.86 9.11 -5.08
CA VAL A 60 8.62 8.27 -3.90
C VAL A 60 9.53 8.68 -2.73
N GLY A 61 10.76 9.13 -3.02
CA GLY A 61 11.76 9.61 -2.06
C GLY A 61 12.34 8.55 -1.12
N GLN A 62 11.56 7.51 -0.79
CA GLN A 62 11.91 6.42 0.13
C GLN A 62 12.33 5.14 -0.59
N ILE A 63 12.47 5.19 -1.91
CA ILE A 63 12.88 4.04 -2.74
C ILE A 63 14.33 4.20 -3.19
N SER A 64 15.10 3.13 -3.11
CA SER A 64 16.47 3.12 -3.65
C SER A 64 16.44 3.10 -5.18
N LYS A 65 17.48 3.67 -5.79
CA LYS A 65 17.64 3.66 -7.27
C LYS A 65 17.65 2.24 -7.84
N ALA A 66 18.29 1.29 -7.14
CA ALA A 66 18.29 -0.11 -7.54
C ALA A 66 16.87 -0.71 -7.58
N LYS A 67 16.06 -0.45 -6.55
CA LYS A 67 14.68 -0.95 -6.50
C LYS A 67 13.79 -0.27 -7.55
N ALA A 68 13.96 1.03 -7.77
CA ALA A 68 13.28 1.74 -8.84
C ALA A 68 13.63 1.16 -10.22
N HIS A 69 14.90 0.84 -10.45
CA HIS A 69 15.35 0.20 -11.69
C HIS A 69 14.70 -1.16 -11.90
N THR A 70 14.63 -2.01 -10.87
CA THR A 70 13.93 -3.30 -10.94
C THR A 70 12.47 -3.14 -11.36
N ILE A 71 11.76 -2.15 -10.80
CA ILE A 71 10.36 -1.87 -11.15
C ILE A 71 10.25 -1.44 -12.61
N THR A 72 11.16 -0.60 -13.11
CA THR A 72 11.17 -0.18 -14.51
C THR A 72 11.42 -1.36 -15.46
N VAL A 73 12.33 -2.27 -15.11
CA VAL A 73 12.62 -3.48 -15.89
C VAL A 73 11.42 -4.44 -15.88
N GLU A 74 10.76 -4.59 -14.74
CA GLU A 74 9.53 -5.39 -14.62
C GLU A 74 8.42 -4.82 -15.51
N ALA A 75 8.22 -3.50 -15.51
CA ALA A 75 7.23 -2.85 -16.35
C ALA A 75 7.51 -3.09 -17.83
N HIS A 76 8.76 -2.94 -18.26
CA HIS A 76 9.17 -3.23 -19.63
C HIS A 76 8.89 -4.68 -20.05
N SER A 77 9.17 -5.62 -19.16
CA SER A 77 9.03 -7.05 -19.48
C SER A 77 7.58 -7.55 -19.47
N THR A 78 6.72 -6.93 -18.65
CA THR A 78 5.34 -7.41 -18.39
C THR A 78 4.25 -6.45 -18.86
N GLY A 79 4.64 -5.26 -19.34
CA GLY A 79 3.77 -4.15 -19.71
C GLY A 79 3.42 -3.21 -18.53
N GLN A 80 3.57 -3.63 -17.27
CA GLN A 80 3.27 -2.81 -16.10
C GLN A 80 3.96 -3.31 -14.82
N ALA A 81 4.23 -2.43 -13.85
CA ALA A 81 4.78 -2.81 -12.54
C ALA A 81 4.16 -2.02 -11.39
N LEU A 82 4.07 -2.64 -10.21
CA LEU A 82 3.58 -1.98 -9.01
C LEU A 82 4.69 -1.11 -8.38
N ILE A 83 4.46 0.19 -8.25
CA ILE A 83 5.37 1.09 -7.53
C ILE A 83 5.12 0.99 -6.01
N LEU A 84 3.89 1.27 -5.58
CA LEU A 84 3.50 1.25 -4.17
C LEU A 84 1.99 1.11 -4.00
N SER A 85 1.57 0.71 -2.80
CA SER A 85 0.17 0.72 -2.37
C SER A 85 0.02 1.69 -1.19
N THR A 86 -0.97 2.58 -1.24
CA THR A 86 -1.23 3.57 -0.19
C THR A 86 -2.69 4.01 -0.18
N TRP A 87 -3.08 4.92 0.70
CA TRP A 87 -4.45 5.45 0.75
C TRP A 87 -4.69 6.42 -0.40
N LYS A 88 -5.96 6.60 -0.77
CA LYS A 88 -6.40 7.35 -1.96
C LYS A 88 -5.67 8.69 -2.15
N SER A 89 -5.77 9.57 -1.16
CA SER A 89 -5.23 10.93 -1.26
C SER A 89 -3.72 10.98 -1.48
N LYS A 90 -2.96 10.03 -0.91
CA LYS A 90 -1.51 9.97 -1.10
C LYS A 90 -1.15 9.37 -2.46
N ALA A 91 -1.89 8.37 -2.91
CA ALA A 91 -1.75 7.79 -4.24
C ALA A 91 -2.03 8.84 -5.33
N GLU A 92 -3.09 9.65 -5.17
CA GLU A 92 -3.43 10.76 -6.08
C GLU A 92 -2.31 11.80 -6.18
N LYS A 93 -1.69 12.18 -5.05
CA LYS A 93 -0.55 13.09 -5.04
C LYS A 93 0.64 12.52 -5.80
N TYR A 94 0.95 11.23 -5.61
CA TYR A 94 2.03 10.59 -6.37
C TYR A 94 1.73 10.57 -7.86
N CYS A 95 0.52 10.20 -8.28
CA CYS A 95 0.12 10.24 -9.68
C CYS A 95 0.23 11.66 -10.26
N GLN A 96 -0.25 12.68 -9.55
CA GLN A 96 -0.19 14.07 -10.00
C GLN A 96 1.27 14.52 -10.23
N VAL A 97 2.16 14.23 -9.27
CA VAL A 97 3.57 14.60 -9.40
C VAL A 97 4.22 13.86 -10.58
N ILE A 98 3.91 12.57 -10.78
CA ILE A 98 4.55 11.83 -11.87
C ILE A 98 4.02 12.30 -13.24
N CYS A 99 2.72 12.54 -13.38
CA CYS A 99 2.14 13.08 -14.60
C CYS A 99 2.73 14.45 -14.97
N ILE A 100 3.01 15.32 -13.98
CA ILE A 100 3.66 16.62 -14.21
C ILE A 100 5.11 16.46 -14.69
N ASN A 101 5.80 15.39 -14.27
CA ASN A 101 7.17 15.12 -14.72
C ASN A 101 7.22 14.45 -16.11
N GLY A 102 6.12 14.39 -16.87
CA GLY A 102 6.14 14.01 -18.30
C GLY A 102 6.05 12.51 -18.60
N THR A 103 5.93 11.64 -17.59
CA THR A 103 5.74 10.21 -17.78
C THR A 103 4.26 9.85 -17.70
N ILE A 104 3.74 9.05 -18.64
CA ILE A 104 2.37 8.52 -18.60
C ILE A 104 2.33 7.42 -17.54
N ILE A 105 2.20 7.79 -16.27
CA ILE A 105 1.83 6.83 -15.22
C ILE A 105 0.32 6.75 -15.19
N GLN A 106 -0.18 5.68 -15.80
CA GLN A 106 -1.60 5.45 -15.88
C GLN A 106 -2.07 4.69 -14.64
N THR A 107 -3.14 5.19 -14.05
CA THR A 107 -4.11 4.49 -13.21
C THR A 107 -3.79 4.24 -11.74
N LEU A 108 -4.62 4.89 -10.93
CA LEU A 108 -5.01 4.46 -9.60
C LEU A 108 -5.94 3.24 -9.71
N GLN A 109 -5.47 2.04 -9.34
CA GLN A 109 -6.36 0.89 -9.27
C GLN A 109 -6.81 0.66 -7.82
N LYS A 110 -8.11 0.82 -7.57
CA LYS A 110 -8.75 0.32 -6.34
C LYS A 110 -8.78 -1.21 -6.44
N ARG A 111 -8.13 -1.91 -5.53
CA ARG A 111 -8.28 -3.38 -5.43
C ARG A 111 -9.72 -3.66 -4.99
N PHE A 112 -10.59 -4.08 -5.91
CA PHE A 112 -11.86 -4.69 -5.54
C PHE A 112 -11.52 -6.03 -4.87
N TYR A 113 -11.70 -6.12 -3.56
CA TYR A 113 -11.84 -7.43 -2.92
C TYR A 113 -13.14 -8.03 -3.46
N LYS A 114 -13.03 -9.00 -4.38
CA LYS A 114 -14.13 -9.94 -4.58
C LYS A 114 -14.22 -10.73 -3.29
N ASN A 115 -15.25 -10.42 -2.49
CA ASN A 115 -15.73 -11.34 -1.47
C ASN A 115 -16.25 -12.57 -2.23
N TYR A 116 -15.49 -13.66 -2.18
CA TYR A 116 -15.99 -15.01 -2.43
C TYR A 116 -16.21 -15.67 -1.08
#